data_AF-A0A8T6N7L8-F1
#
_entry.id   AF-A0A8T6N7L8-F1
#
_cell.length_a   1.000
_cell.length_b   1.000
_cell.length_c   1.000
_cell.angle_alpha   90.00
_cell.angle_beta   90.00
_cell.angle_gamma   90.00
#
_symmetry.space_group_name_H-M   'P 1'
#
loop_
_entity.id
_entity.type
_entity.pdbx_description
1 polymer ?
#
loop_
_entity_poly.entity_id
_entity_poly.type
_entity_poly.pdbx_seq_one_letter_code
_entity_poly.pdbx_strand_id
1 'polypeptide(L)'
;MIGVAVSCDEDDESMTRGLVKDEMHKTSLQYFAWQRVFYGQSKSKIEACNADIAAVDWPWDIVMLVSDDMVPQIKGYDDAIRTQMQARFPDTNGILWFNDGYQKDNLNTLSIMGRKMYESFGYIYHPSYKSFYCDTEFTDLCKGALKDKCLYNPYCIIRHEHPGLGYKAHDTLYNANQRWWSTDLHTYISRKTYAFDWSILIPTI
;
A
#
# COMPACT_ATOMS: atom_id res chain seq x y z
N MET A 1 13.23 -15.78 -2.56
CA MET A 1 12.87 -15.47 -3.96
C MET A 1 11.73 -14.48 -3.95
N ILE A 2 11.57 -13.66 -5.00
CA ILE A 2 10.50 -12.66 -5.10
C ILE A 2 9.49 -13.12 -6.15
N GLY A 3 8.20 -12.95 -5.86
CA GLY A 3 7.12 -13.00 -6.83
C GLY A 3 6.53 -11.61 -7.06
N VAL A 4 6.06 -11.32 -8.27
CA VAL A 4 5.42 -10.05 -8.62
C VAL A 4 4.06 -10.29 -9.26
N ALA A 5 3.02 -9.70 -8.69
CA ALA A 5 1.72 -9.53 -9.33
C ALA A 5 1.63 -8.09 -9.82
N VAL A 6 1.32 -7.91 -11.11
CA VAL A 6 1.04 -6.59 -11.68
C VAL A 6 -0.44 -6.53 -12.04
N SER A 7 -1.17 -5.61 -11.44
CA SER A 7 -2.56 -5.35 -11.76
C SER A 7 -2.64 -4.09 -12.63
N CYS A 8 -3.23 -4.22 -13.81
CA CYS A 8 -3.44 -3.12 -14.75
C CYS A 8 -4.93 -3.00 -15.07
N ASP A 9 -5.42 -1.77 -15.26
CA ASP A 9 -6.78 -1.59 -15.76
C ASP A 9 -6.82 -1.80 -17.28
N GLU A 10 -7.89 -2.42 -17.77
CA GLU A 10 -8.10 -2.76 -19.19
C GLU A 10 -8.23 -1.52 -20.08
N ASP A 11 -8.66 -0.39 -19.51
CA ASP A 11 -8.77 0.89 -20.19
C ASP A 11 -7.49 1.73 -20.13
N ASP A 12 -6.43 1.24 -19.47
CA ASP A 12 -5.10 1.85 -19.53
C ASP A 12 -4.38 1.44 -20.82
N GLU A 13 -4.56 2.25 -21.86
CA GLU A 13 -3.86 2.08 -23.15
C GLU A 13 -2.34 2.12 -23.02
N SER A 14 -1.78 2.73 -21.97
CA SER A 14 -0.32 2.77 -21.78
C SER A 14 0.22 1.41 -21.33
N MET A 15 -0.60 0.60 -20.64
CA MET A 15 -0.22 -0.70 -20.08
C MET A 15 -0.75 -1.90 -20.89
N THR A 16 -1.67 -1.68 -21.82
CA THR A 16 -2.31 -2.74 -22.62
C THR A 16 -1.74 -2.91 -24.03
N ARG A 17 -0.86 -2.01 -24.49
CA ARG A 17 -0.17 -2.13 -25.78
C ARG A 17 0.66 -3.40 -25.86
N GLY A 18 0.55 -4.16 -26.96
CA GLY A 18 1.27 -5.42 -27.14
C GLY A 18 2.79 -5.30 -26.94
N LEU A 19 3.39 -4.19 -27.38
CA LEU A 19 4.81 -3.92 -27.15
C LEU A 19 5.14 -3.78 -25.65
N VAL A 20 4.29 -3.12 -24.87
CA VAL A 20 4.50 -2.94 -23.43
C VAL A 20 4.37 -4.28 -22.70
N LYS A 21 3.38 -5.10 -23.06
CA LYS A 21 3.25 -6.46 -22.50
C LYS A 21 4.51 -7.29 -22.75
N ASP A 22 4.98 -7.26 -24.00
CA ASP A 22 6.19 -7.96 -24.41
C ASP A 22 7.44 -7.45 -23.69
N GLU A 23 7.61 -6.13 -23.60
CA GLU A 23 8.75 -5.50 -22.93
C GLU A 23 8.75 -5.79 -21.44
N MET A 24 7.59 -5.70 -20.77
CA MET A 24 7.47 -6.02 -19.35
C MET A 24 7.95 -7.45 -19.06
N HIS A 25 7.52 -8.43 -19.86
CA HIS A 25 7.97 -9.82 -19.71
C HIS A 25 9.47 -9.97 -20.01
N LYS A 26 9.94 -9.42 -21.13
CA LYS A 26 11.32 -9.61 -21.62
C LYS A 26 12.37 -8.84 -20.85
N THR A 27 12.03 -7.72 -20.22
CA THR A 27 13.03 -6.82 -19.64
C THR A 27 12.95 -6.72 -18.12
N SER A 28 11.76 -6.87 -17.54
CA SER A 28 11.55 -6.62 -16.10
C SER A 28 11.13 -7.88 -15.36
N LEU A 29 10.10 -8.58 -15.86
CA LEU A 29 9.47 -9.66 -15.10
C LEU A 29 10.25 -10.97 -15.12
N GLN A 30 11.12 -11.19 -16.11
CA GLN A 30 11.93 -12.41 -16.23
C GLN A 30 12.86 -12.69 -15.05
N TYR A 31 13.16 -11.68 -14.23
CA TYR A 31 14.05 -11.82 -13.07
C TYR A 31 13.33 -12.28 -11.79
N PHE A 32 12.00 -12.35 -11.81
CA PHE A 32 11.20 -12.82 -10.67
C PHE A 32 10.92 -14.32 -10.77
N ALA A 33 10.94 -15.01 -9.63
CA ALA A 33 10.69 -16.45 -9.58
C ALA A 33 9.23 -16.81 -9.92
N TRP A 34 8.32 -15.87 -9.64
CA TRP A 34 6.93 -15.95 -10.04
C TRP A 34 6.49 -14.58 -10.55
N GLN A 35 5.73 -14.56 -11.63
CA GLN A 35 5.20 -13.32 -12.19
C GLN A 35 3.85 -13.57 -12.86
N ARG A 36 2.92 -12.64 -12.67
CA ARG A 36 1.65 -12.63 -13.40
C ARG A 36 1.17 -11.20 -13.59
N VAL A 37 0.76 -10.89 -14.80
CA VAL A 37 0.09 -9.63 -15.13
C VAL A 37 -1.39 -9.90 -15.24
N PHE A 38 -2.19 -9.13 -14.51
CA PHE A 38 -3.63 -9.17 -14.49
C PHE A 38 -4.17 -7.92 -15.17
N TYR A 39 -5.29 -8.09 -15.87
CA TYR A 39 -6.04 -7.00 -16.47
C TYR A 39 -7.46 -7.03 -15.88
N GLY A 40 -7.91 -5.90 -15.36
CA GLY A 40 -9.21 -5.78 -14.69
C GLY A 40 -9.87 -4.43 -14.95
N GLN A 41 -10.98 -4.17 -14.26
CA GLN A 41 -11.75 -2.94 -14.40
C GLN A 41 -11.94 -2.27 -13.03
N SER A 42 -10.82 -1.93 -12.39
CA SER A 42 -10.85 -1.25 -11.09
C SER A 42 -11.51 0.12 -11.26
N LYS A 43 -12.42 0.50 -10.36
CA LYS A 43 -13.16 1.77 -10.47
C LYS A 43 -12.56 2.86 -9.59
N SER A 44 -11.55 2.49 -8.80
CA SER A 44 -10.91 3.37 -7.84
C SER A 44 -9.49 2.88 -7.54
N LYS A 45 -8.64 3.78 -7.05
CA LYS A 45 -7.26 3.47 -6.69
C LYS A 45 -7.19 2.32 -5.67
N ILE A 46 -8.10 2.30 -4.69
CA ILE A 46 -8.08 1.29 -3.62
C ILE A 46 -8.60 -0.07 -4.10
N GLU A 47 -9.47 -0.09 -5.11
CA GLU A 47 -9.82 -1.34 -5.79
C GLU A 47 -8.59 -1.90 -6.52
N ALA A 48 -7.84 -1.07 -7.24
CA ALA A 48 -6.60 -1.49 -7.92
C ALA A 48 -5.52 -1.96 -6.92
N CYS A 49 -5.33 -1.25 -5.80
CA CYS A 49 -4.36 -1.64 -4.77
C CYS A 49 -4.67 -3.01 -4.13
N ASN A 50 -5.94 -3.39 -4.04
CA ASN A 50 -6.36 -4.67 -3.45
C ASN A 50 -6.56 -5.78 -4.50
N ALA A 51 -6.44 -5.47 -5.78
CA ALA A 51 -6.73 -6.40 -6.86
C ALA A 51 -5.78 -7.59 -6.87
N ASP A 52 -6.28 -8.73 -7.37
CA ASP A 52 -5.55 -9.93 -7.77
C ASP A 52 -4.71 -10.68 -6.72
N ILE A 53 -4.49 -10.12 -5.53
CA ILE A 53 -3.74 -10.77 -4.44
C ILE A 53 -4.34 -12.14 -4.06
N ALA A 54 -5.67 -12.27 -4.13
CA ALA A 54 -6.38 -13.53 -3.90
C ALA A 54 -6.18 -14.57 -5.03
N ALA A 55 -5.80 -14.13 -6.23
CA ALA A 55 -5.51 -14.98 -7.38
C ALA A 55 -4.03 -15.38 -7.47
N VAL A 56 -3.18 -14.91 -6.55
CA VAL A 56 -1.78 -15.32 -6.43
C VAL A 56 -1.71 -16.72 -5.84
N ASP A 57 -1.40 -17.70 -6.70
CA ASP A 57 -1.24 -19.12 -6.38
C ASP A 57 0.19 -19.50 -5.93
N TRP A 58 1.05 -18.51 -5.73
CA TRP A 58 2.42 -18.68 -5.28
C TRP A 58 2.55 -18.51 -3.77
N PRO A 59 3.34 -19.34 -3.07
CA PRO A 59 3.61 -19.13 -1.64
C PRO A 59 4.40 -17.84 -1.41
N TRP A 60 3.96 -17.03 -0.45
CA TRP A 60 4.56 -15.73 -0.11
C TRP A 60 4.46 -15.46 1.39
N ASP A 61 5.44 -14.80 2.01
CA ASP A 61 5.42 -14.51 3.47
C ASP A 61 5.22 -13.02 3.78
N ILE A 62 5.49 -12.16 2.80
CA ILE A 62 5.44 -10.70 2.91
C ILE A 62 4.75 -10.17 1.66
N VAL A 63 3.81 -9.25 1.84
CA VAL A 63 3.19 -8.46 0.77
C VAL A 63 3.67 -7.02 0.87
N MET A 64 3.99 -6.43 -0.28
CA MET A 64 4.34 -5.02 -0.42
C MET A 64 3.56 -4.46 -1.60
N LEU A 65 2.86 -3.35 -1.38
CA LEU A 65 2.26 -2.57 -2.46
C LEU A 65 3.27 -1.54 -2.95
N VAL A 66 3.43 -1.44 -4.27
CA VAL A 66 4.28 -0.43 -4.92
C VAL A 66 3.49 0.19 -6.09
N SER A 67 3.51 1.52 -6.19
CA SER A 67 2.89 2.28 -7.28
C SER A 67 3.94 2.75 -8.31
N ASP A 68 3.50 3.30 -9.44
CA ASP A 68 4.36 3.72 -10.56
C ASP A 68 5.26 4.93 -10.25
N ASP A 69 5.02 5.60 -9.12
CA ASP A 69 5.82 6.71 -8.57
C ASP A 69 6.71 6.27 -7.38
N MET A 70 6.88 4.97 -7.17
CA MET A 70 7.70 4.42 -6.10
C MET A 70 8.99 3.79 -6.64
N VAL A 71 10.12 4.46 -6.40
CA VAL A 71 11.42 4.13 -7.03
C VAL A 71 12.41 3.55 -6.03
N PRO A 72 12.89 2.30 -6.20
CA PRO A 72 13.93 1.72 -5.36
C PRO A 72 15.20 2.59 -5.32
N GLN A 73 15.70 2.86 -4.11
CA GLN A 73 16.87 3.72 -3.90
C GLN A 73 18.16 2.93 -3.66
N ILE A 74 18.04 1.65 -3.30
CA ILE A 74 19.17 0.78 -3.00
C ILE A 74 19.02 -0.57 -3.68
N LYS A 75 20.15 -1.16 -4.07
CA LYS A 75 20.20 -2.58 -4.44
C LYS A 75 20.00 -3.42 -3.18
N GLY A 76 19.14 -4.44 -3.24
CA GLY A 76 18.80 -5.29 -2.09
C GLY A 76 17.78 -4.67 -1.14
N TYR A 77 16.92 -3.75 -1.62
CA TYR A 77 15.80 -3.22 -0.82
C TYR A 77 14.88 -4.35 -0.32
N ASP A 78 14.73 -5.41 -1.10
CA ASP A 78 13.94 -6.60 -0.78
C ASP A 78 14.63 -7.46 0.28
N ASP A 79 15.95 -7.57 0.27
CA ASP A 79 16.73 -8.20 1.34
C ASP A 79 16.58 -7.45 2.67
N ALA A 80 16.56 -6.11 2.62
CA ALA A 80 16.32 -5.29 3.81
C ALA A 80 14.93 -5.56 4.41
N ILE A 81 13.89 -5.62 3.57
CA ILE A 81 12.52 -5.95 3.98
C ILE A 81 12.46 -7.35 4.61
N ARG A 82 12.99 -8.37 3.93
CA ARG A 82 12.97 -9.77 4.42
C ARG A 82 13.72 -9.91 5.75
N THR A 83 14.92 -9.33 5.83
CA THR A 83 15.76 -9.42 7.03
C THR A 83 15.06 -8.79 8.23
N GLN A 84 14.46 -7.61 8.06
CA GLN A 84 13.77 -6.94 9.15
C GLN A 84 12.46 -7.61 9.55
N MET A 85 11.68 -8.12 8.59
CA MET A 85 10.49 -8.90 8.91
C MET A 85 10.86 -10.13 9.73
N GLN A 86 11.86 -10.90 9.28
CA GLN A 86 12.30 -12.10 10.01
C GLN A 86 12.84 -11.78 11.40
N ALA A 87 13.59 -10.68 11.54
CA ALA A 87 14.17 -10.28 12.82
C ALA A 87 13.13 -9.78 13.83
N ARG A 88 12.11 -9.04 13.37
CA ARG A 88 11.13 -8.40 14.26
C ARG A 88 9.83 -9.19 14.43
N PHE A 89 9.37 -9.82 13.36
CA PHE A 89 8.08 -10.51 13.26
C PHE A 89 8.27 -11.88 12.58
N PRO A 90 9.00 -12.82 13.20
CA PRO A 90 9.29 -14.13 12.62
C PRO A 90 8.04 -14.98 12.32
N ASP A 91 6.90 -14.64 12.92
CA ASP A 91 5.59 -15.26 12.64
C ASP A 91 4.78 -14.50 11.57
N THR A 92 5.39 -13.51 10.90
CA THR A 92 4.79 -12.62 9.88
C THR A 92 3.62 -11.76 10.37
N ASN A 93 3.43 -11.63 11.68
CA ASN A 93 2.36 -10.82 12.28
C ASN A 93 2.81 -9.39 12.56
N GLY A 94 3.30 -8.70 11.54
CA GLY A 94 3.76 -7.32 11.68
C GLY A 94 3.75 -6.51 10.40
N ILE A 95 3.97 -5.21 10.58
CA ILE A 95 4.03 -4.17 9.57
C ILE A 95 5.43 -3.56 9.59
N LEU A 96 6.03 -3.39 8.41
CA LEU A 96 7.23 -2.58 8.26
C LEU A 96 6.85 -1.24 7.66
N TRP A 97 7.30 -0.15 8.27
CA TRP A 97 7.05 1.21 7.82
C TRP A 97 8.38 1.87 7.48
N PHE A 98 8.70 1.95 6.20
CA PHE A 98 9.90 2.64 5.72
C PHE A 98 9.62 4.10 5.38
N ASN A 99 10.62 4.94 5.61
CA ASN A 99 10.61 6.33 5.17
C ASN A 99 10.53 6.40 3.63
N ASP A 100 9.61 7.20 3.10
CA ASP A 100 9.41 7.37 1.66
C ASP A 100 10.28 8.48 1.05
N GLY A 101 11.13 9.11 1.86
CA GLY A 101 12.00 10.21 1.49
C GLY A 101 11.40 11.60 1.74
N TYR A 102 10.14 11.69 2.17
CA TYR A 102 9.47 12.96 2.45
C TYR A 102 8.67 12.94 3.75
N GLN A 103 7.69 12.03 3.87
CA GLN A 103 6.74 11.98 4.98
C GLN A 103 7.38 11.56 6.30
N LYS A 104 8.49 10.82 6.26
CA LYS A 104 9.16 10.27 7.45
C LYS A 104 8.18 9.41 8.27
N ASP A 105 8.09 9.64 9.57
CA ASP A 105 7.17 8.99 10.51
C ASP A 105 5.81 9.71 10.62
N ASN A 106 5.47 10.59 9.66
CA ASN A 106 4.17 11.25 9.63
C ASN A 106 3.10 10.42 8.91
N LEU A 107 3.47 9.71 7.85
CA LEU A 107 2.56 8.92 7.02
C LEU A 107 3.26 7.67 6.48
N ASN A 108 2.61 6.52 6.60
CA ASN A 108 3.03 5.24 6.03
C ASN A 108 2.46 5.08 4.62
N THR A 109 3.22 5.53 3.63
CA THR A 109 2.84 5.51 2.21
C THR A 109 3.17 4.20 1.51
N LEU A 110 3.97 3.33 2.15
CA LEU A 110 4.44 2.06 1.60
C LEU A 110 3.91 0.89 2.45
N SER A 111 2.76 0.34 2.06
CA SER A 111 2.14 -0.77 2.78
C SER A 111 2.97 -2.06 2.63
N ILE A 112 3.68 -2.44 3.70
CA ILE A 112 4.45 -3.68 3.80
C ILE A 112 3.97 -4.47 5.02
N MET A 113 3.43 -5.66 4.78
CA MET A 113 2.87 -6.52 5.81
C MET A 113 3.39 -7.94 5.67
N GLY A 114 3.60 -8.61 6.80
CA GLY A 114 3.75 -10.07 6.78
C GLY A 114 2.40 -10.75 6.51
N ARG A 115 2.41 -11.99 6.02
CA ARG A 115 1.21 -12.75 5.64
C ARG A 115 0.18 -12.81 6.77
N LYS A 116 0.59 -13.18 7.98
CA LYS A 116 -0.35 -13.29 9.11
C LYS A 116 -0.97 -11.94 9.48
N MET A 117 -0.23 -10.84 9.29
CA MET A 117 -0.80 -9.50 9.44
C MET A 117 -1.82 -9.20 8.33
N TYR A 118 -1.47 -9.42 7.06
CA TYR A 118 -2.37 -9.24 5.93
C TYR A 118 -3.67 -10.06 6.10
N GLU A 119 -3.57 -11.33 6.48
CA GLU A 119 -4.72 -12.21 6.72
C GLU A 119 -5.66 -11.69 7.82
N SER A 120 -5.12 -10.98 8.82
CA SER A 120 -5.93 -10.37 9.87
C SER A 120 -6.75 -9.16 9.39
N PHE A 121 -6.30 -8.49 8.33
CA PHE A 121 -7.03 -7.41 7.66
C PHE A 121 -7.95 -7.95 6.56
N GLY A 122 -7.45 -8.86 5.73
CA GLY A 122 -8.10 -9.33 4.51
C GLY A 122 -7.97 -8.38 3.31
N TYR A 123 -7.12 -7.35 3.40
CA TYR A 123 -6.90 -6.33 2.38
C TYR A 123 -5.55 -5.63 2.58
N ILE A 124 -5.05 -4.95 1.56
CA ILE A 124 -3.89 -4.03 1.67
C ILE A 124 -4.35 -2.69 2.25
N TYR A 125 -5.44 -2.14 1.72
CA TYR A 125 -6.12 -0.94 2.22
C TYR A 125 -7.61 -1.21 2.36
N HIS A 126 -8.26 -0.61 3.37
CA HIS A 126 -9.66 -0.95 3.63
C HIS A 126 -10.56 -0.64 2.41
N PRO A 127 -11.38 -1.58 1.92
CA PRO A 127 -12.15 -1.43 0.67
C PRO A 127 -13.20 -0.31 0.64
N SER A 128 -13.49 0.32 1.78
CA SER A 128 -14.42 1.47 1.83
C SER A 128 -13.85 2.74 1.21
N TYR A 129 -12.52 2.85 1.10
CA TYR A 129 -11.86 4.00 0.50
C TYR A 129 -11.89 3.92 -1.03
N LYS A 130 -11.79 5.07 -1.69
CA LYS A 130 -11.69 5.18 -3.15
C LYS A 130 -10.31 5.64 -3.62
N SER A 131 -9.67 6.55 -2.92
CA SER A 131 -8.33 7.05 -3.30
C SER A 131 -7.47 7.49 -2.11
N PHE A 132 -8.03 8.24 -1.18
CA PHE A 132 -7.29 8.95 -0.13
C PHE A 132 -7.55 8.37 1.27
N TYR A 133 -6.76 8.82 2.25
CA TYR A 133 -6.89 8.54 3.68
C TYR A 133 -6.74 7.08 4.14
N CYS A 134 -6.63 6.13 3.21
CA CYS A 134 -6.34 4.73 3.53
C CYS A 134 -4.97 4.53 4.21
N ASP A 135 -3.95 5.24 3.74
CA ASP A 135 -2.61 5.32 4.30
C ASP A 135 -2.60 6.08 5.63
N THR A 136 -3.42 7.13 5.76
CA THR A 136 -3.64 7.84 7.02
C THR A 136 -4.23 6.91 8.09
N GLU A 137 -5.27 6.13 7.79
CA GLU A 137 -5.80 5.13 8.73
C GLU A 137 -4.75 4.08 9.08
N PHE A 138 -4.04 3.55 8.07
CA PHE A 138 -2.99 2.55 8.29
C PHE A 138 -1.86 3.09 9.20
N THR A 139 -1.52 4.37 9.04
CA THR A 139 -0.56 5.07 9.89
C THR A 139 -1.05 5.20 11.32
N ASP A 140 -2.31 5.60 11.51
CA ASP A 140 -2.91 5.75 12.83
C ASP A 140 -2.99 4.41 13.58
N LEU A 141 -3.27 3.31 12.86
CA LEU A 141 -3.20 1.96 13.41
C LEU A 141 -1.77 1.63 13.88
N CYS A 142 -0.76 1.90 13.05
CA CYS A 142 0.65 1.74 13.41
C CYS A 142 1.08 2.58 14.62
N LYS A 143 0.55 3.79 14.78
CA LYS A 143 0.85 4.66 15.94
C LYS A 143 0.07 4.29 17.19
N GLY A 144 -1.10 3.66 17.03
CA GLY A 144 -2.02 3.31 18.10
C GLY A 144 -2.10 1.81 18.36
N ALA A 145 -3.20 1.21 17.92
CA ALA A 145 -3.58 -0.17 18.27
C ALA A 145 -2.56 -1.24 17.84
N LEU A 146 -1.76 -0.98 16.81
CA LEU A 146 -0.76 -1.89 16.26
C LEU A 146 0.67 -1.44 16.52
N LYS A 147 0.92 -0.52 17.46
CA LYS A 147 2.28 -0.01 17.77
C LYS A 147 3.30 -1.13 18.03
N ASP A 148 2.89 -2.19 18.73
CA ASP A 148 3.77 -3.31 19.08
C ASP A 148 3.99 -4.28 17.91
N LYS A 149 3.18 -4.12 16.85
CA LYS A 149 3.24 -4.88 15.60
C LYS A 149 3.69 -4.04 14.40
N CYS A 150 4.18 -2.82 14.62
CA CYS A 150 4.66 -1.94 13.57
C CYS A 150 6.11 -1.51 13.87
N LEU A 151 6.98 -1.60 12.87
CA LEU A 151 8.38 -1.17 12.97
C LEU A 151 8.63 -0.02 11.99
N TYR A 152 8.87 1.18 12.52
CA TYR A 152 9.32 2.30 11.72
C TYR A 152 10.83 2.22 11.43
N ASN A 153 11.18 2.49 10.17
CA ASN A 153 12.54 2.51 9.65
C ASN A 153 12.84 3.87 9.02
N PRO A 154 13.83 4.62 9.53
CA PRO A 154 14.14 5.96 9.03
C PRO A 154 14.83 5.95 7.66
N TYR A 155 15.32 4.79 7.21
CA TYR A 155 16.00 4.63 5.92
C TYR A 155 14.99 4.57 4.77
N CYS A 156 15.27 5.34 3.71
CA CYS A 156 14.49 5.33 2.48
C CYS A 156 15.04 4.26 1.52
N ILE A 157 14.35 3.11 1.46
CA ILE A 157 14.69 2.01 0.55
C ILE A 157 13.97 2.14 -0.80
N ILE A 158 12.80 2.78 -0.79
CA ILE A 158 11.96 3.10 -1.94
C ILE A 158 11.47 4.53 -1.72
N ARG A 159 11.74 5.42 -2.68
CA ARG A 159 11.32 6.82 -2.64
C ARG A 159 9.96 6.97 -3.29
N HIS A 160 9.09 7.73 -2.66
CA HIS A 160 7.81 8.11 -3.24
C HIS A 160 7.96 9.45 -3.97
N GLU A 161 8.04 9.38 -5.29
CA GLU A 161 8.19 10.51 -6.21
C GLU A 161 6.83 11.14 -6.55
N HIS A 162 6.08 11.49 -5.51
CA HIS A 162 4.70 11.95 -5.63
C HIS A 162 4.61 13.27 -6.44
N PRO A 163 3.63 13.44 -7.35
CA PRO A 163 3.46 14.66 -8.15
C PRO A 163 3.38 15.95 -7.33
N GLY A 164 2.71 15.89 -6.17
CA GLY A 164 2.61 17.03 -5.24
C GLY A 164 3.94 17.50 -4.62
N LEU A 165 5.03 16.73 -4.80
CA LEU A 165 6.38 17.09 -4.39
C LEU A 165 7.24 17.61 -5.55
N GLY A 166 6.65 17.76 -6.76
CA GLY A 166 7.33 18.31 -7.94
C GLY A 166 8.08 17.29 -8.79
N TYR A 167 7.94 15.99 -8.54
CA TYR A 167 8.61 14.94 -9.33
C TYR A 167 7.93 14.65 -10.68
N LYS A 168 6.60 14.73 -10.74
CA LYS A 168 5.79 14.51 -11.95
C LYS A 168 4.69 15.57 -12.04
N ALA A 169 4.23 15.86 -13.26
CA ALA A 169 3.05 16.68 -13.47
C ALA A 169 1.78 15.95 -13.00
N HIS A 170 0.78 16.69 -12.55
CA HIS A 170 -0.53 16.13 -12.26
C HIS A 170 -1.21 15.70 -13.56
N ASP A 171 -1.40 14.39 -13.75
CA ASP A 171 -2.09 13.85 -14.91
C ASP A 171 -3.63 13.93 -14.74
N THR A 172 -4.34 13.52 -15.79
CA THR A 172 -5.81 13.52 -15.81
C THR A 172 -6.40 12.63 -14.72
N LEU A 173 -5.78 11.47 -14.45
CA LEU A 173 -6.26 10.51 -13.46
C LEU A 173 -6.11 11.07 -12.04
N TYR A 174 -4.96 11.68 -11.74
CA TYR A 174 -4.67 12.36 -10.48
C TYR A 174 -5.72 13.43 -10.20
N ASN A 175 -6.03 14.27 -11.19
CA ASN A 175 -7.04 15.33 -11.06
C ASN A 175 -8.44 14.76 -10.89
N ALA A 176 -8.80 13.72 -11.64
CA ALA A 176 -10.10 13.06 -11.52
C ALA A 176 -10.30 12.44 -10.13
N ASN A 177 -9.24 11.87 -9.55
CA ASN A 177 -9.29 11.25 -8.23
C ASN A 177 -9.55 12.25 -7.10
N GLN A 178 -9.23 13.54 -7.28
CA GLN A 178 -9.51 14.59 -6.27
C GLN A 178 -10.99 14.65 -5.85
N ARG A 179 -11.91 14.21 -6.72
CA ARG A 179 -13.34 14.11 -6.39
C ARG A 179 -13.64 13.24 -5.16
N TRP A 180 -12.76 12.30 -4.83
CA TRP A 180 -12.94 11.36 -3.73
C TRP A 180 -12.50 11.91 -2.38
N TRP A 181 -11.81 13.05 -2.34
CA TRP A 181 -11.22 13.60 -1.12
C TRP A 181 -12.19 13.68 0.06
N SER A 182 -13.34 14.34 -0.12
CA SER A 182 -14.32 14.52 0.95
C SER A 182 -14.98 13.21 1.37
N THR A 183 -15.27 12.33 0.42
CA THR A 183 -15.90 11.02 0.68
C THR A 183 -14.96 10.13 1.50
N ASP A 184 -13.69 10.09 1.14
CA ASP A 184 -12.67 9.31 1.85
C ASP A 184 -12.34 9.91 3.22
N LEU A 185 -12.36 11.24 3.35
CA LEU A 185 -12.23 11.89 4.66
C LEU A 185 -13.39 11.50 5.59
N HIS A 186 -14.64 11.55 5.12
CA HIS A 186 -15.79 11.09 5.91
C HIS A 186 -15.70 9.60 6.25
N THR A 187 -15.22 8.79 5.32
CA THR A 187 -14.97 7.36 5.54
C THR A 187 -13.95 7.15 6.66
N TYR A 188 -12.83 7.86 6.60
CA TYR A 188 -11.80 7.83 7.64
C TYR A 188 -12.33 8.26 9.02
N ILE A 189 -13.06 9.38 9.09
CA ILE A 189 -13.68 9.87 10.32
C ILE A 189 -14.65 8.83 10.88
N SER A 190 -15.53 8.25 10.06
CA SER A 190 -16.54 7.28 10.54
C SER A 190 -15.92 5.97 11.01
N ARG A 191 -14.75 5.60 10.50
CA ARG A 191 -14.01 4.40 10.88
C ARG A 191 -13.14 4.59 12.13
N LYS A 192 -12.85 5.83 12.53
CA LYS A 192 -12.14 6.07 13.79
C LYS A 192 -12.98 5.60 14.96
N THR A 193 -12.37 4.76 15.80
CA THR A 193 -12.92 4.45 17.10
C THR A 193 -12.60 5.62 18.03
N TYR A 194 -13.60 6.45 18.32
CA TYR A 194 -13.47 7.49 19.33
C TYR A 194 -13.64 6.85 20.71
N ALA A 195 -12.69 7.10 21.61
CA ALA A 195 -12.90 6.84 23.02
C ALA A 195 -13.93 7.86 23.53
N PHE A 196 -15.20 7.47 23.54
CA PHE A 196 -16.25 8.27 24.15
C PHE A 196 -16.15 8.13 25.66
N ASP A 197 -15.87 9.22 26.36
CA ASP A 197 -16.09 9.28 27.79
C ASP A 197 -17.60 9.42 28.03
N TRP A 198 -18.23 8.36 28.53
CA TRP A 198 -19.67 8.36 28.83
C TRP A 198 -19.98 9.06 30.17
N SER A 199 -18.97 9.49 30.93
CA SER A 199 -19.15 10.17 32.23
C SER A 199 -19.82 11.54 32.13
N ILE A 200 -19.78 12.18 30.95
CA ILE A 200 -20.46 13.44 30.63
C ILE A 200 -21.98 13.30 30.39
N LEU A 201 -22.53 12.07 30.37
CA LEU A 201 -23.95 11.81 30.14
C LEU A 201 -24.70 11.37 31.41
N ILE A 202 -24.19 11.64 32.60
CA ILE A 202 -24.97 11.48 33.83
C ILE A 202 -25.75 12.78 34.08
N PRO A 203 -27.05 12.88 33.72
CA PRO A 203 -27.88 13.94 34.27
C PRO A 203 -27.95 13.73 35.77
N THR A 204 -27.36 14.65 36.54
CA THR A 204 -27.62 14.73 37.97
C THR A 204 -29.10 15.06 38.16
N ILE A 205 -29.81 14.19 38.88
CA ILE A 205 -31.21 14.37 39.30
C ILE A 205 -31.27 15.52 40.31
#